data_AF-A0A5C7ZPC1-F1
#
_entry.id   AF-A0A5C7ZPC1-F1
#
_cell.length_a   1.000
_cell.length_b   1.000
_cell.length_c   1.000
_cell.angle_alpha   90.00
_cell.angle_beta   90.00
_cell.angle_gamma   90.00
#
_symmetry.space_group_name_H-M   'P 1'
#
loop_
_entity.id
_entity.type
_entity.pdbx_description
1 polymer ?
#
loop_
_entity_poly.entity_id
_entity_poly.type
_entity_poly.pdbx_seq_one_letter_code
_entity_poly.pdbx_strand_id
1 'polypeptide(L)'
;MIRHTYRFLGLALGVSLAFSANALPTLSFVERTGVVGPNDVVDIRLRLTADSGGLSFDSASPVSLDSLRNWLNLNYGSHYTRLDNVYTTIAIGCAGDTFRPTCYNTDGPYSFGFSHDFYGRSSLSLAAGAAVDFLFGQYTPRWGGVPTGDYALRDAAVLLVLSGARQVEVETYDEYGNPTGMSWKDEEIRGWYQGLAGTCPWGAGADCQFERTVRGSTSQVPEPALPALVLAGLFGLWATRRNRACGR
;
A
#
# COMPACT_ATOMS: atom_id res chain seq x y z
N MET A 1 -28.81 62.58 32.94
CA MET A 1 -27.88 62.27 31.82
C MET A 1 -27.14 60.99 32.16
N ILE A 2 -27.50 59.91 31.48
CA ILE A 2 -27.07 58.52 31.75
C ILE A 2 -25.73 58.31 31.05
N ARG A 3 -24.66 57.98 31.79
CA ARG A 3 -23.38 57.55 31.22
C ARG A 3 -23.33 56.04 31.17
N HIS A 4 -23.45 55.48 29.96
CA HIS A 4 -23.25 54.06 29.70
C HIS A 4 -21.79 53.66 29.90
N THR A 5 -21.58 52.67 30.76
CA THR A 5 -20.31 51.96 30.97
C THR A 5 -20.27 50.79 29.99
N TYR A 6 -19.39 50.82 28.98
CA TYR A 6 -19.15 49.67 28.12
C TYR A 6 -18.05 48.80 28.74
N ARG A 7 -18.42 47.62 29.26
CA ARG A 7 -17.48 46.53 29.56
C ARG A 7 -17.24 45.75 28.27
N PHE A 8 -16.05 45.86 27.69
CA PHE A 8 -15.57 44.92 26.68
C PHE A 8 -15.17 43.62 27.39
N LEU A 9 -15.96 42.57 27.19
CA LEU A 9 -15.65 41.21 27.59
C LEU A 9 -14.79 40.59 26.48
N GLY A 10 -13.47 40.57 26.67
CA GLY A 10 -12.54 39.89 25.76
C GLY A 10 -12.60 38.38 25.95
N LEU A 11 -13.37 37.69 25.12
CA LEU A 11 -13.32 36.23 25.00
C LEU A 11 -12.12 35.87 24.10
N ALA A 12 -10.94 35.72 24.68
CA ALA A 12 -9.80 35.15 23.98
C ALA A 12 -10.00 33.63 23.84
N LEU A 13 -10.57 33.20 22.72
CA LEU A 13 -10.47 31.80 22.27
C LEU A 13 -9.02 31.57 21.83
N GLY A 14 -8.17 31.20 22.80
CA GLY A 14 -6.87 30.64 22.53
C GLY A 14 -7.03 29.24 21.93
N VAL A 15 -7.17 29.17 20.60
CA VAL A 15 -6.93 27.91 19.89
C VAL A 15 -5.43 27.69 19.90
N SER A 16 -4.94 27.02 20.94
CA SER A 16 -3.59 26.45 20.93
C SER A 16 -3.57 25.34 19.88
N LEU A 17 -2.98 25.62 18.71
CA LEU A 17 -2.57 24.57 17.78
C LEU A 17 -1.43 23.80 18.44
N ALA A 18 -1.78 22.72 19.14
CA ALA A 18 -0.81 21.75 19.60
C ALA A 18 -0.36 20.92 18.38
N PHE A 19 0.87 21.12 17.93
CA PHE A 19 1.52 20.20 17.03
C PHE A 19 2.07 19.02 17.87
N SER A 20 1.40 17.88 17.79
CA SER A 20 1.92 16.60 18.30
C SER A 20 3.17 16.24 17.50
N ALA A 21 4.19 15.67 18.17
CA ALA A 21 5.36 15.07 17.54
C ALA A 21 4.92 14.24 16.31
N ASN A 22 5.57 14.48 15.17
CA ASN A 22 5.22 13.95 13.86
C ASN A 22 5.21 12.42 13.85
N ALA A 23 4.08 11.77 14.16
CA ALA A 23 3.92 10.38 13.78
C ALA A 23 3.79 10.35 12.25
N LEU A 24 4.80 9.78 11.61
CA LEU A 24 4.77 9.41 10.20
C LEU A 24 3.59 8.47 9.98
N PRO A 25 2.92 8.53 8.81
CA PRO A 25 1.82 7.63 8.54
C PRO A 25 2.30 6.18 8.53
N THR A 26 1.44 5.28 9.01
CA THR A 26 1.66 3.84 8.98
C THR A 26 0.99 3.19 7.78
N LEU A 27 1.58 2.12 7.29
CA LEU A 27 1.04 1.28 6.22
C LEU A 27 0.92 -0.15 6.73
N SER A 28 -0.25 -0.77 6.55
CA SER A 28 -0.50 -2.13 7.01
C SER A 28 -1.33 -2.93 6.01
N PHE A 29 -1.17 -4.25 5.98
CA PHE A 29 -2.05 -5.14 5.23
C PHE A 29 -3.43 -5.21 5.88
N VAL A 30 -4.50 -5.03 5.10
CA VAL A 30 -5.88 -5.17 5.60
C VAL A 30 -6.16 -6.62 5.99
N GLU A 31 -5.66 -7.56 5.17
CA GLU A 31 -5.73 -8.99 5.41
C GLU A 31 -4.33 -9.60 5.29
N ARG A 32 -3.61 -9.61 6.41
CA ARG A 32 -2.22 -10.07 6.45
C ARG A 32 -2.07 -11.52 6.03
N THR A 33 -2.92 -12.42 6.54
CA THR A 33 -2.83 -13.86 6.27
C THR A 33 -4.12 -14.39 5.63
N GLY A 34 -4.06 -15.52 4.93
CA GLY A 34 -5.23 -16.14 4.34
C GLY A 34 -4.93 -17.47 3.65
N VAL A 35 -5.99 -18.20 3.28
CA VAL A 35 -5.91 -19.44 2.51
C VAL A 35 -6.55 -19.21 1.15
N VAL A 36 -5.89 -19.66 0.09
CA VAL A 36 -6.38 -19.52 -1.29
C VAL A 36 -6.23 -20.83 -2.06
N GLY A 37 -7.04 -21.00 -3.09
CA GLY A 37 -6.92 -22.08 -4.06
C GLY A 37 -5.78 -21.85 -5.05
N PRO A 38 -5.38 -22.89 -5.80
CA PRO A 38 -4.25 -22.81 -6.72
C PRO A 38 -4.50 -21.86 -7.91
N ASN A 39 -5.76 -21.57 -8.23
CA ASN A 39 -6.15 -20.71 -9.35
C ASN A 39 -6.69 -19.34 -8.90
N ASP A 40 -6.63 -19.04 -7.61
CA ASP A 40 -7.19 -17.79 -7.09
C ASP A 40 -6.25 -16.62 -7.36
N VAL A 41 -6.84 -15.50 -7.78
CA VAL A 41 -6.16 -14.20 -7.80
C VAL A 41 -6.07 -13.71 -6.35
N VAL A 42 -4.87 -13.31 -5.94
CA VAL A 42 -4.60 -12.82 -4.59
C VAL A 42 -4.52 -11.30 -4.62
N ASP A 43 -5.53 -10.66 -4.05
CA ASP A 43 -5.56 -9.21 -3.85
C ASP A 43 -4.68 -8.81 -2.67
N ILE A 44 -3.85 -7.79 -2.87
CA ILE A 44 -3.09 -7.14 -1.80
C ILE A 44 -3.78 -5.83 -1.49
N ARG A 45 -4.49 -5.80 -0.37
CA ARG A 45 -5.12 -4.58 0.14
C ARG A 45 -4.30 -3.99 1.27
N LEU A 46 -4.01 -2.70 1.15
CA LEU A 46 -3.28 -1.94 2.14
C LEU A 46 -4.17 -0.87 2.75
N ARG A 47 -3.83 -0.51 3.99
CA ARG A 47 -4.39 0.60 4.75
C ARG A 47 -3.28 1.59 5.04
N LEU A 48 -3.43 2.82 4.56
CA LEU A 48 -2.59 3.96 4.94
C LEU A 48 -3.31 4.75 6.03
N THR A 49 -2.68 4.90 7.19
CA THR A 49 -3.24 5.61 8.35
C THR A 49 -2.41 6.84 8.66
N ALA A 50 -3.07 7.98 8.86
CA ALA A 50 -2.43 9.22 9.27
C ALA A 50 -2.42 9.30 10.80
N ASP A 51 -1.43 8.70 11.47
CA ASP A 51 -1.51 8.38 12.91
C ASP A 51 -1.81 9.58 13.83
N SER A 52 -0.83 10.46 14.07
CA SER A 52 -0.99 11.59 15.00
C SER A 52 -1.13 12.95 14.31
N GLY A 53 -0.88 13.02 13.00
CA GLY A 53 -0.97 14.22 12.18
C GLY A 53 -1.85 13.97 10.97
N GLY A 54 -2.57 14.99 10.52
CA GLY A 54 -3.27 14.92 9.24
C GLY A 54 -2.27 14.76 8.09
N LEU A 55 -2.65 13.98 7.08
CA LEU A 55 -1.89 13.80 5.86
C LEU A 55 -2.65 14.47 4.72
N SER A 56 -2.17 15.61 4.23
CA SER A 56 -2.78 16.23 3.07
C SER A 56 -1.79 16.88 2.11
N PHE A 57 -2.00 16.64 0.82
CA PHE A 57 -1.36 17.35 -0.29
C PHE A 57 -2.37 17.45 -1.44
N ASP A 58 -2.18 18.45 -2.29
CA ASP A 58 -2.93 18.64 -3.52
C ASP A 58 -1.99 19.27 -4.54
N SER A 59 -1.70 18.58 -5.65
CA SER A 59 -0.79 19.09 -6.67
C SER A 59 -1.37 20.27 -7.45
N ALA A 60 -2.69 20.49 -7.42
CA ALA A 60 -3.31 21.65 -8.05
C ALA A 60 -3.09 22.93 -7.22
N SER A 61 -2.73 22.78 -5.95
CA SER A 61 -2.41 23.87 -5.03
C SER A 61 -0.90 23.86 -4.78
N PRO A 62 -0.21 25.02 -4.80
CA PRO A 62 1.20 25.05 -4.46
C PRO A 62 1.40 24.55 -3.03
N VAL A 63 1.96 23.34 -2.88
CA VAL A 63 2.23 22.76 -1.57
C VAL A 63 3.35 23.56 -0.93
N SER A 64 3.11 24.12 0.26
CA SER A 64 4.16 24.83 0.99
C SER A 64 5.33 23.89 1.27
N LEU A 65 6.52 24.29 0.83
CA LEU A 65 7.77 23.58 1.07
C LEU A 65 8.02 23.38 2.57
N ASP A 66 7.63 24.35 3.40
CA ASP A 66 7.83 24.28 4.86
C ASP A 66 6.97 23.18 5.49
N SER A 67 5.75 22.99 5.00
CA SER A 67 4.87 21.92 5.45
C SER A 67 5.42 20.54 5.09
N LEU A 68 5.94 20.38 3.86
CA LEU A 68 6.55 19.12 3.41
C LEU A 68 7.89 18.85 4.09
N ARG A 69 8.74 19.87 4.29
CA ARG A 69 10.05 19.73 4.96
C ARG A 69 9.92 19.21 6.37
N ASN A 70 9.02 19.79 7.16
CA ASN A 70 8.79 19.39 8.53
C ASN A 70 8.24 17.96 8.64
N TRP A 71 7.47 17.53 7.64
CA TRP A 71 6.81 16.24 7.65
C TRP A 71 7.67 15.10 7.10
N LEU A 72 8.37 15.32 5.99
CA LEU A 72 9.17 14.29 5.31
C LEU A 72 10.61 14.19 5.83
N ASN A 73 10.97 15.03 6.80
CA ASN A 73 12.33 15.13 7.32
C ASN A 73 13.34 15.20 6.17
N LEU A 74 13.09 16.10 5.21
CA LEU A 74 13.95 16.32 4.03
C LEU A 74 15.28 16.93 4.47
N ASN A 75 16.06 16.20 5.28
CA ASN A 75 17.34 16.61 5.84
C ASN A 75 18.48 16.47 4.84
N TYR A 76 18.22 15.96 3.63
CA TYR A 76 19.25 15.79 2.62
C TYR A 76 19.47 17.06 1.82
N GLY A 77 20.05 18.11 2.44
CA GLY A 77 20.76 19.22 1.79
C GLY A 77 20.11 19.89 0.56
N SER A 78 18.84 19.63 0.32
CA SER A 78 18.15 19.95 -0.91
C SER A 78 17.39 21.21 -0.63
N HIS A 79 17.96 22.29 -1.13
CA HIS A 79 17.33 23.58 -1.20
C HIS A 79 16.26 23.51 -2.28
N TYR A 80 15.19 22.75 -2.06
CA TYR A 80 14.01 22.86 -2.92
C TYR A 80 13.58 24.33 -2.91
N THR A 81 13.57 24.95 -4.09
CA THR A 81 13.13 26.34 -4.26
C THR A 81 11.67 26.38 -4.70
N ARG A 82 11.21 25.32 -5.38
CA ARG A 82 9.83 25.19 -5.85
C ARG A 82 9.44 23.72 -5.95
N LEU A 83 8.22 23.37 -5.57
CA LEU A 83 7.59 22.10 -5.91
C LEU A 83 6.44 22.37 -6.87
N ASP A 84 6.51 21.75 -8.03
CA ASP A 84 5.53 21.90 -9.09
C ASP A 84 4.49 20.76 -9.06
N ASN A 85 4.91 19.55 -8.70
CA ASN A 85 3.98 18.43 -8.53
C ASN A 85 4.38 17.54 -7.36
N VAL A 86 3.35 17.01 -6.71
CA VAL A 86 3.44 15.94 -5.71
C VAL A 86 2.35 14.94 -6.02
N TYR A 87 2.71 13.67 -6.18
CA TYR A 87 1.73 12.59 -6.34
C TYR A 87 2.21 11.31 -5.68
N THR A 88 1.27 10.43 -5.32
CA THR A 88 1.64 9.13 -4.76
C THR A 88 2.10 8.17 -5.84
N THR A 89 3.05 7.34 -5.48
CA THR A 89 3.34 6.09 -6.17
C THR A 89 3.45 4.96 -5.15
N ILE A 90 3.47 3.74 -5.64
CA ILE A 90 3.56 2.54 -4.82
C ILE A 90 4.76 1.73 -5.25
N ALA A 91 5.43 1.09 -4.29
CA ALA A 91 6.61 0.31 -4.52
C ALA A 91 6.53 -0.99 -3.72
N ILE A 92 7.22 -2.01 -4.24
CA ILE A 92 7.26 -3.34 -3.66
C ILE A 92 8.73 -3.76 -3.58
N GLY A 93 9.15 -4.26 -2.42
CA GLY A 93 10.45 -4.90 -2.28
C GLY A 93 10.33 -6.37 -2.66
N CYS A 94 11.40 -6.91 -3.25
CA CYS A 94 11.40 -8.30 -3.73
C CYS A 94 12.32 -9.21 -2.91
N ALA A 95 13.07 -8.63 -1.95
CA ALA A 95 13.89 -9.40 -1.04
C ALA A 95 13.00 -10.21 -0.08
N GLY A 96 12.98 -11.53 -0.24
CA GLY A 96 12.12 -12.42 0.55
C GLY A 96 10.68 -12.51 0.06
N ASP A 97 10.35 -11.99 -1.12
CA ASP A 97 9.08 -12.25 -1.79
C ASP A 97 9.12 -13.68 -2.38
N THR A 98 8.25 -14.57 -1.88
CA THR A 98 8.16 -15.95 -2.39
C THR A 98 7.03 -16.14 -3.41
N PHE A 99 6.15 -15.15 -3.60
CA PHE A 99 5.25 -15.12 -4.76
C PHE A 99 6.05 -14.91 -6.05
N ARG A 100 7.11 -14.08 -5.98
CA ARG A 100 8.07 -13.81 -7.06
C ARG A 100 9.49 -13.54 -6.49
N PRO A 101 10.49 -14.39 -6.77
CA PRO A 101 11.81 -14.25 -6.15
C PRO A 101 12.62 -13.01 -6.56
N THR A 102 12.25 -12.30 -7.65
CA THR A 102 12.94 -11.09 -8.08
C THR A 102 11.97 -10.00 -8.56
N CYS A 103 12.44 -8.74 -8.62
CA CYS A 103 11.63 -7.60 -9.06
C CYS A 103 11.37 -7.56 -10.56
N TYR A 104 12.20 -8.23 -11.34
CA TYR A 104 12.21 -8.11 -12.80
C TYR A 104 11.93 -9.45 -13.49
N ASN A 105 12.05 -10.57 -12.78
CA ASN A 105 11.83 -11.86 -13.40
C ASN A 105 10.35 -12.20 -13.43
N THR A 106 9.99 -12.84 -14.54
CA THR A 106 8.75 -13.58 -14.73
C THR A 106 8.74 -14.95 -14.06
N ASP A 107 9.82 -15.29 -13.36
CA ASP A 107 10.02 -16.59 -12.75
C ASP A 107 9.32 -16.59 -11.39
N GLY A 108 8.29 -17.42 -11.25
CA GLY A 108 7.45 -17.47 -10.07
C GLY A 108 6.07 -18.01 -10.44
N PRO A 109 5.36 -18.63 -9.50
CA PRO A 109 4.04 -19.18 -9.78
C PRO A 109 2.97 -18.09 -9.94
N TYR A 110 3.28 -16.83 -9.62
CA TYR A 110 2.41 -15.68 -9.82
C TYR A 110 3.05 -14.63 -10.75
N SER A 111 2.22 -13.91 -11.51
CA SER A 111 2.54 -12.59 -12.04
C SER A 111 2.00 -11.54 -11.08
N PHE A 112 2.66 -10.39 -10.98
CA PHE A 112 2.21 -9.27 -10.15
C PHE A 112 1.85 -8.08 -11.02
N GLY A 113 0.68 -7.49 -10.78
CA GLY A 113 0.24 -6.24 -11.38
C GLY A 113 -0.07 -5.21 -10.31
N PHE A 114 0.44 -3.99 -10.46
CA PHE A 114 0.03 -2.87 -9.61
C PHE A 114 -1.39 -2.44 -9.95
N SER A 115 -2.14 -2.06 -8.92
CA SER A 115 -3.41 -1.37 -9.12
C SER A 115 -3.18 0.12 -9.39
N HIS A 116 -4.09 0.72 -10.15
CA HIS A 116 -4.10 2.16 -10.40
C HIS A 116 -4.90 2.97 -9.36
N ASP A 117 -5.52 2.31 -8.37
CA ASP A 117 -6.40 2.98 -7.39
C ASP A 117 -5.70 4.05 -6.55
N PHE A 118 -4.42 3.83 -6.25
CA PHE A 118 -3.59 4.72 -5.43
C PHE A 118 -2.35 5.26 -6.15
N TYR A 119 -2.07 4.74 -7.35
CA TYR A 119 -0.94 5.15 -8.19
C TYR A 119 -1.27 6.45 -8.92
N GLY A 120 -0.36 7.42 -8.87
CA GLY A 120 -0.50 8.70 -9.58
C GLY A 120 -1.53 9.65 -8.95
N ARG A 121 -1.95 9.40 -7.71
CA ARG A 121 -2.91 10.26 -7.01
C ARG A 121 -2.26 11.61 -6.74
N SER A 122 -2.78 12.65 -7.37
CA SER A 122 -2.29 14.02 -7.27
C SER A 122 -2.78 14.77 -6.03
N SER A 123 -3.75 14.20 -5.30
CA SER A 123 -4.20 14.72 -4.02
C SER A 123 -4.51 13.61 -3.03
N LEU A 124 -4.33 13.93 -1.75
CA LEU A 124 -4.69 13.10 -0.62
C LEU A 124 -5.10 14.03 0.53
N SER A 125 -6.10 13.65 1.29
CA SER A 125 -6.47 14.35 2.52
C SER A 125 -7.03 13.34 3.52
N LEU A 126 -6.30 13.14 4.61
CA LEU A 126 -6.66 12.29 5.73
C LEU A 126 -6.51 13.12 7.00
N ALA A 127 -7.56 13.17 7.81
CA ALA A 127 -7.45 13.74 9.15
C ALA A 127 -6.53 12.87 10.03
N ALA A 128 -6.04 13.42 11.15
CA ALA A 128 -5.32 12.61 12.13
C ALA A 128 -6.20 11.45 12.63
N GLY A 129 -5.61 10.27 12.76
CA GLY A 129 -6.27 8.99 13.03
C GLY A 129 -7.09 8.42 11.87
N ALA A 130 -7.30 9.15 10.77
CA ALA A 130 -8.04 8.64 9.63
C ALA A 130 -7.20 7.68 8.79
N ALA A 131 -7.87 6.75 8.13
CA ALA A 131 -7.24 5.75 7.27
C ALA A 131 -7.96 5.64 5.93
N VAL A 132 -7.22 5.20 4.91
CA VAL A 132 -7.75 4.84 3.60
C VAL A 132 -7.26 3.46 3.21
N ASP A 133 -8.21 2.61 2.83
CA ASP A 133 -7.94 1.29 2.27
C ASP A 133 -7.90 1.40 0.74
N PHE A 134 -6.94 0.71 0.12
CA PHE A 134 -6.81 0.67 -1.33
C PHE A 134 -6.26 -0.68 -1.80
N LEU A 135 -6.59 -1.06 -3.03
CA LEU A 135 -5.93 -2.17 -3.69
C LEU A 135 -4.53 -1.70 -4.10
N PHE A 136 -3.50 -2.37 -3.58
CA PHE A 136 -2.12 -2.10 -3.93
C PHE A 136 -1.74 -2.80 -5.24
N GLY A 137 -2.17 -4.06 -5.38
CA GLY A 137 -1.93 -4.86 -6.56
C GLY A 137 -2.48 -6.25 -6.39
N GLN A 138 -2.21 -7.09 -7.38
CA GLN A 138 -2.73 -8.45 -7.46
C GLN A 138 -1.63 -9.41 -7.88
N TYR A 139 -1.57 -10.55 -7.22
CA TYR A 139 -0.86 -11.72 -7.72
C TYR A 139 -1.84 -12.60 -8.51
N THR A 140 -1.54 -12.83 -9.79
CA THR A 140 -2.34 -13.69 -10.68
C THR A 140 -1.57 -14.99 -10.95
N PRO A 141 -2.16 -16.18 -10.69
CA PRO A 141 -1.52 -17.46 -10.97
C PRO A 141 -1.03 -17.57 -12.41
N ARG A 142 0.16 -18.14 -12.59
CA ARG A 142 0.68 -18.54 -13.91
C ARG A 142 0.39 -20.02 -14.17
N TRP A 143 0.23 -20.37 -15.43
CA TRP A 143 0.31 -21.76 -15.95
C TRP A 143 -0.63 -22.81 -15.32
N GLY A 144 -1.90 -22.48 -15.08
CA GLY A 144 -2.92 -23.49 -14.73
C GLY A 144 -2.92 -23.96 -13.27
N GLY A 145 -2.20 -23.25 -12.39
CA GLY A 145 -2.34 -23.38 -10.96
C GLY A 145 -1.01 -23.21 -10.21
N VAL A 146 -1.08 -22.61 -9.03
CA VAL A 146 0.04 -22.42 -8.13
C VAL A 146 0.25 -23.66 -7.26
N PRO A 147 1.51 -24.12 -7.05
CA PRO A 147 1.81 -25.21 -6.14
C PRO A 147 1.30 -24.97 -4.71
N THR A 148 0.96 -26.04 -3.99
CA THR A 148 0.64 -25.94 -2.57
C THR A 148 1.86 -25.46 -1.79
N GLY A 149 1.67 -24.52 -0.87
CA GLY A 149 2.74 -23.96 -0.05
C GLY A 149 2.37 -22.62 0.56
N ASP A 150 3.29 -22.08 1.35
CA ASP A 150 3.16 -20.74 1.94
C ASP A 150 3.93 -19.73 1.10
N TYR A 151 3.24 -18.65 0.76
CA TYR A 151 3.73 -17.55 -0.05
C TYR A 151 3.72 -16.28 0.78
N ALA A 152 4.78 -15.48 0.70
CA ALA A 152 4.96 -14.28 1.51
C ALA A 152 5.43 -13.10 0.65
N LEU A 153 4.86 -11.92 0.92
CA LEU A 153 5.35 -10.62 0.47
C LEU A 153 5.75 -9.82 1.71
N ARG A 154 7.03 -9.47 1.79
CA ARG A 154 7.57 -8.72 2.93
C ARG A 154 7.29 -7.23 2.83
N ASP A 155 7.70 -6.62 1.72
CA ASP A 155 7.86 -5.18 1.64
C ASP A 155 6.90 -4.56 0.63
N ALA A 156 5.93 -3.79 1.11
CA ALA A 156 5.15 -2.87 0.31
C ALA A 156 5.32 -1.46 0.87
N ALA A 157 5.34 -0.45 -0.01
CA ALA A 157 5.54 0.93 0.35
C ALA A 157 4.66 1.86 -0.47
N VAL A 158 4.26 2.96 0.16
CA VAL A 158 3.77 4.15 -0.51
C VAL A 158 4.91 5.16 -0.52
N LEU A 159 5.13 5.79 -1.66
CA LEU A 159 6.11 6.84 -1.85
C LEU A 159 5.40 8.08 -2.39
N LEU A 160 6.03 9.24 -2.21
CA LEU A 160 5.69 10.45 -2.94
C LEU A 160 6.68 10.65 -4.07
N VAL A 161 6.17 11.07 -5.22
CA VAL A 161 6.98 11.55 -6.32
C VAL A 161 6.91 13.06 -6.34
N LEU A 162 8.07 13.69 -6.24
CA LEU A 162 8.24 15.13 -6.19
C LEU A 162 8.89 15.59 -7.49
N SER A 163 8.36 16.66 -8.07
CA SER A 163 9.01 17.39 -9.18
C SER A 163 8.95 18.88 -8.93
N GLY A 164 9.95 19.61 -9.41
CA GLY A 164 10.04 21.06 -9.28
C GLY A 164 11.48 21.51 -9.46
N ALA A 165 11.89 22.56 -8.74
CA ALA A 165 13.25 23.08 -8.78
C ALA A 165 13.94 22.93 -7.42
N ARG A 166 15.24 22.59 -7.46
CA ARG A 166 16.16 22.74 -6.33
C ARG A 166 17.31 23.65 -6.69
N GLN A 167 17.88 24.28 -5.69
CA GLN A 167 19.21 24.86 -5.78
C GLN A 167 20.26 23.77 -5.58
N VAL A 168 21.15 23.67 -6.56
CA VAL A 168 22.40 22.90 -6.47
C VAL A 168 23.57 23.86 -6.45
N GLU A 169 24.58 23.50 -5.65
CA GLU A 169 25.83 24.22 -5.62
C GLU A 169 26.65 23.82 -6.86
N VAL A 170 27.07 24.80 -7.65
CA VAL A 170 27.87 24.60 -8.85
C VAL A 170 29.14 25.42 -8.77
N GLU A 171 30.26 24.76 -9.09
CA GLU A 171 31.57 25.42 -9.19
C GLU A 171 31.55 26.39 -10.37
N THR A 172 32.02 27.61 -10.14
CA THR A 172 32.12 28.65 -11.17
C THR A 172 33.54 28.71 -11.69
N TYR A 173 33.71 28.93 -12.99
CA TYR A 173 35.02 29.02 -13.64
C TYR A 173 35.23 30.38 -14.30
N ASP A 174 36.48 30.85 -14.33
CA ASP A 174 36.86 32.02 -15.13
C ASP A 174 36.92 31.69 -16.64
N GLU A 175 37.28 32.68 -17.46
CA GLU A 175 37.43 32.51 -18.91
C GLU A 175 38.53 31.52 -19.33
N TYR A 176 39.44 31.15 -18.42
CA TYR A 176 40.53 30.20 -18.63
C TYR A 176 40.23 28.81 -18.07
N GLY A 177 39.06 28.60 -17.46
CA GLY A 177 38.67 27.33 -16.85
C GLY A 177 39.23 27.10 -15.45
N ASN A 178 39.73 28.13 -14.76
CA ASN A 178 40.13 28.00 -13.36
C ASN A 178 38.92 28.18 -12.43
N PRO A 179 38.82 27.40 -11.34
CA PRO A 179 37.73 27.54 -10.39
C PRO A 179 37.83 28.88 -9.64
N THR A 180 36.71 29.59 -9.56
CA THR A 180 36.58 30.93 -8.95
C THR A 180 35.74 30.93 -7.68
N GLY A 181 35.03 29.84 -7.41
CA GLY A 181 34.18 29.70 -6.23
C GLY A 181 32.98 28.81 -6.49
N MET A 182 31.95 28.97 -5.65
CA MET A 182 30.70 28.24 -5.71
C MET A 182 29.53 29.21 -5.92
N SER A 183 28.53 28.79 -6.68
CA SER A 183 27.27 29.52 -6.86
C SER A 183 26.08 28.57 -6.76
N TRP A 184 24.89 29.11 -6.51
CA TRP A 184 23.66 28.33 -6.51
C TRP A 184 22.95 28.45 -7.85
N LYS A 185 22.56 27.33 -8.43
CA LYS A 185 21.79 27.28 -9.67
C LYS A 185 20.51 26.47 -9.43
N ASP A 186 19.41 26.96 -9.97
CA ASP A 186 18.18 26.16 -10.05
C ASP A 186 18.37 25.00 -11.04
N GLU A 187 18.11 23.79 -10.56
CA GLU A 187 18.06 22.56 -11.31
C GLU A 187 16.64 21.99 -11.21
N GLU A 188 16.06 21.69 -12.38
CA GLU A 188 14.77 21.02 -12.49
C GLU A 188 14.90 19.54 -12.09
N ILE A 189 14.16 19.14 -11.06
CA ILE A 189 14.03 17.76 -10.60
C ILE A 189 12.79 17.16 -11.24
N ARG A 190 13.00 16.03 -11.91
CA ARG A 190 11.91 15.18 -12.43
C ARG A 190 11.91 13.85 -11.71
N GLY A 191 10.95 13.66 -10.81
CA GLY A 191 10.64 12.36 -10.25
C GLY A 191 11.56 11.94 -9.10
N TRP A 192 11.71 12.78 -8.09
CA TRP A 192 12.34 12.38 -6.83
C TRP A 192 11.38 11.55 -5.99
N TYR A 193 11.83 10.39 -5.52
CA TYR A 193 11.02 9.51 -4.67
C TYR A 193 11.32 9.76 -3.21
N GLN A 194 10.28 10.06 -2.44
CA GLN A 194 10.35 10.17 -0.99
C GLN A 194 9.52 9.06 -0.35
N GLY A 195 10.12 8.32 0.58
CA GLY A 195 9.41 7.33 1.39
C GLY A 195 8.30 7.99 2.20
N LEU A 196 7.07 7.51 2.04
CA LEU A 196 5.93 7.96 2.83
C LEU A 196 5.63 6.98 3.97
N ALA A 197 5.39 5.72 3.63
CA ALA A 197 5.11 4.66 4.60
C ALA A 197 5.46 3.30 4.01
N GLY A 198 5.81 2.33 4.86
CA GLY A 198 6.12 0.95 4.47
C GLY A 198 5.49 -0.05 5.44
N THR A 199 5.17 -1.25 4.96
CA THR A 199 4.54 -2.31 5.76
C THR A 199 5.48 -2.95 6.77
N CYS A 200 6.75 -3.07 6.42
CA CYS A 200 7.79 -3.67 7.25
C CYS A 200 8.97 -2.69 7.43
N PRO A 201 9.40 -2.42 8.68
CA PRO A 201 10.66 -1.76 8.92
C PRO A 201 11.83 -2.56 8.36
N TRP A 202 12.89 -1.89 7.95
CA TRP A 202 14.09 -2.59 7.47
C TRP A 202 14.69 -3.44 8.61
N GLY A 203 14.90 -4.73 8.35
CA GLY A 203 15.36 -5.69 9.37
C GLY A 203 14.26 -6.25 10.28
N ALA A 204 12.99 -5.88 10.09
CA ALA A 204 11.88 -6.50 10.82
C ALA A 204 11.73 -7.98 10.44
N GLY A 205 11.29 -8.80 11.39
CA GLY A 205 11.04 -10.23 11.20
C GLY A 205 9.80 -10.53 10.36
N ALA A 206 9.42 -11.80 10.27
CA ALA A 206 8.29 -12.29 9.49
C ALA A 206 6.93 -11.72 9.92
N ASP A 207 6.79 -11.20 11.13
CA ASP A 207 5.48 -10.82 11.70
C ASP A 207 4.76 -9.66 10.99
N CYS A 208 5.44 -8.89 10.14
CA CYS A 208 4.84 -7.80 9.37
C CYS A 208 4.52 -8.17 7.92
N GLN A 209 4.88 -9.38 7.47
CA GLN A 209 4.72 -9.78 6.07
C GLN A 209 3.29 -10.21 5.73
N PHE A 210 2.90 -10.02 4.49
CA PHE A 210 1.68 -10.58 3.93
C PHE A 210 1.91 -12.04 3.55
N GLU A 211 1.01 -12.92 3.96
CA GLU A 211 1.14 -14.36 3.73
C GLU A 211 -0.14 -14.95 3.13
N ARG A 212 0.03 -15.91 2.22
CA ARG A 212 -1.07 -16.77 1.76
C ARG A 212 -0.61 -18.21 1.74
N THR A 213 -1.41 -19.09 2.33
CA THR A 213 -1.25 -20.54 2.17
C THR A 213 -2.08 -20.98 0.99
N VAL A 214 -1.43 -21.41 -0.08
CA VAL A 214 -2.09 -22.05 -1.21
C VAL A 214 -2.38 -23.49 -0.82
N ARG A 215 -3.65 -23.86 -0.76
CA ARG A 215 -4.06 -25.24 -0.55
C ARG A 215 -4.44 -25.85 -1.89
N GLY A 216 -3.91 -27.05 -2.16
CA GLY A 216 -4.28 -27.82 -3.34
C GLY A 216 -5.79 -28.07 -3.39
N SER A 217 -6.29 -28.41 -4.57
CA SER A 217 -7.69 -28.75 -4.82
C SER A 217 -8.17 -30.03 -4.12
N THR A 218 -7.42 -30.53 -3.12
CA THR A 218 -7.81 -31.66 -2.27
C THR A 218 -8.92 -31.31 -1.27
N SER A 219 -9.67 -30.24 -1.52
CA SER A 219 -11.12 -30.36 -1.33
C SER A 219 -11.59 -31.48 -2.26
N GLN A 220 -11.35 -32.72 -1.82
CA GLN A 220 -12.35 -33.76 -1.94
C GLN A 220 -13.61 -33.10 -1.39
N VAL A 221 -14.36 -32.42 -2.28
CA VAL A 221 -15.81 -32.42 -2.19
C VAL A 221 -16.09 -33.86 -1.81
N PRO A 222 -16.62 -34.14 -0.60
CA PRO A 222 -17.03 -35.49 -0.28
C PRO A 222 -17.98 -35.82 -1.41
N GLU A 223 -17.58 -36.66 -2.36
CA GLU A 223 -18.48 -37.07 -3.42
C GLU A 223 -19.70 -37.56 -2.65
N PRO A 224 -20.88 -36.92 -2.81
CA PRO A 224 -22.04 -37.24 -1.99
C PRO A 224 -22.29 -38.71 -2.19
N ALA A 225 -21.92 -39.51 -1.18
CA ALA A 225 -21.47 -40.88 -1.32
C ALA A 225 -22.08 -41.57 -2.54
N LEU A 226 -21.43 -41.44 -3.70
CA LEU A 226 -21.79 -42.17 -4.92
C LEU A 226 -21.91 -43.67 -4.62
N PRO A 227 -21.05 -44.29 -3.78
CA PRO A 227 -21.30 -45.64 -3.32
C PRO A 227 -22.60 -45.80 -2.49
N ALA A 228 -23.00 -44.83 -1.67
CA ALA A 228 -24.24 -44.91 -0.90
C ALA A 228 -25.50 -44.76 -1.79
N LEU A 229 -25.47 -43.89 -2.80
CA LEU A 229 -26.56 -43.77 -3.79
C LEU A 229 -26.66 -45.01 -4.69
N VAL A 230 -25.53 -45.58 -5.11
CA VAL A 230 -25.49 -46.83 -5.87
C VAL A 230 -25.99 -48.01 -5.02
N LEU A 231 -25.57 -48.10 -3.75
CA LEU A 231 -26.06 -49.13 -2.83
C LEU A 231 -27.54 -48.97 -2.53
N ALA A 232 -28.02 -47.75 -2.25
CA ALA A 232 -29.44 -47.48 -2.02
C ALA A 232 -30.30 -47.84 -3.25
N GLY A 233 -29.82 -47.54 -4.46
CA GLY A 233 -30.47 -47.93 -5.72
C GLY A 233 -30.54 -49.45 -5.92
N LEU A 234 -29.47 -50.18 -5.61
CA LEU A 234 -29.43 -51.64 -5.71
C LEU A 234 -30.32 -52.34 -4.68
N PHE A 235 -30.37 -51.84 -3.44
CA PHE A 235 -31.28 -52.36 -2.42
C PHE A 235 -32.76 -52.11 -2.75
N GLY A 236 -33.09 -50.95 -3.34
CA GLY A 236 -34.45 -50.66 -3.80
C GLY A 236 -34.94 -51.60 -4.91
N LEU A 237 -34.06 -51.99 -5.84
CA LEU A 237 -34.37 -52.97 -6.88
C LEU A 237 -34.58 -54.38 -6.31
N TRP A 238 -33.86 -54.75 -5.25
CA TRP A 238 -34.03 -56.05 -4.60
C TRP A 238 -35.35 -56.14 -3.82
N ALA A 239 -35.74 -55.07 -3.12
CA ALA A 239 -36.99 -55.00 -2.37
C ALA A 239 -38.23 -55.09 -3.29
N THR A 240 -38.20 -54.45 -4.46
CA THR A 240 -39.33 -54.50 -5.42
C THR A 240 -39.48 -55.84 -6.12
N ARG A 241 -38.39 -56.61 -6.30
CA ARG A 241 -38.44 -57.96 -6.88
C ARG A 241 -39.08 -58.98 -5.94
N ARG A 242 -38.89 -58.84 -4.62
CA ARG A 242 -39.42 -59.77 -3.61
C ARG A 242 -40.93 -59.65 -3.43
N ASN A 243 -41.48 -58.44 -3.52
CA ASN A 243 -42.93 -58.21 -3.38
C ASN A 243 -43.77 -58.73 -4.56
N ARG A 244 -43.15 -59.03 -5.72
CA ARG A 244 -43.86 -59.65 -6.85
C ARG A 244 -43.96 -61.18 -6.77
N ALA A 245 -43.26 -61.83 -5.85
CA ALA A 245 -43.23 -63.29 -5.73
C ALA A 245 -44.28 -63.87 -4.76
N CYS A 246 -44.94 -63.05 -3.93
CA CYS A 246 -45.89 -63.49 -2.91
C CYS A 246 -47.35 -63.03 -3.12
N GLY A 247 -47.66 -62.42 -4.27
CA GLY A 247 -49.04 -62.11 -4.66
C GLY A 247 -49.60 -63.17 -5.61
N ARG A 248 -50.04 -64.31 -5.06
CA ARG A 248 -50.90 -65.28 -5.73
C ARG A 248 -51.93 -65.78 -4.73
#